data_AF-K0R1G6-F1
#
_entry.id   AF-K0R1G6-F1
#
_cell.length_a   1.000
_cell.length_b   1.000
_cell.length_c   1.000
_cell.angle_alpha   90.00
_cell.angle_beta   90.00
_cell.angle_gamma   90.00
#
_symmetry.space_group_name_H-M   'P 1'
#
loop_
_entity.id
_entity.type
_entity.pdbx_description
1 polymer ?
#
loop_
_entity_poly.entity_id
_entity_poly.type
_entity_poly.pdbx_seq_one_letter_code
_entity_poly.pdbx_strand_id
1 'polypeptide(L)'
;RSLVSSLLLSAIKKSHGFTRQSTTPLSHSLVTVDAATLSVPAPSDDSRWSFGAHEQISSLADIEDPKVGVLLLNLGGPETGEDVEGFLYNLFADPDIIRLPPILAPLQSLVATIISKRRAPKSREAYDSIGG
;
A
#
# COMPACT_ATOMS: atom_id res chain seq x y z
N ARG A 1 -19.68 -34.22 -32.51
CA ARG A 1 -18.98 -34.87 -33.64
C ARG A 1 -19.48 -34.23 -34.92
N SER A 2 -18.59 -33.93 -35.88
CA SER A 2 -18.82 -33.16 -37.13
C SER A 2 -18.67 -31.65 -36.90
N LEU A 3 -17.58 -30.94 -37.20
CA LEU A 3 -16.57 -31.00 -38.28
C LEU A 3 -17.16 -30.91 -39.70
N VAL A 4 -17.81 -29.79 -40.01
CA VAL A 4 -17.90 -29.18 -41.36
C VAL A 4 -18.18 -27.70 -41.08
N SER A 5 -17.36 -26.71 -41.39
CA SER A 5 -17.01 -26.30 -42.73
C SER A 5 -15.81 -25.35 -42.64
N SER A 6 -14.65 -25.90 -42.92
CA SER A 6 -13.49 -25.18 -43.40
C SER A 6 -13.71 -24.83 -44.87
N LEU A 7 -13.18 -23.68 -45.28
CA LEU A 7 -12.83 -23.22 -46.64
C LEU A 7 -13.68 -22.08 -47.23
N LEU A 8 -12.95 -20.98 -47.44
CA LEU A 8 -12.92 -20.15 -48.65
C LEU A 8 -14.12 -19.22 -48.94
N LEU A 9 -13.96 -17.93 -49.28
CA LEU A 9 -12.79 -17.15 -49.66
C LEU A 9 -13.22 -15.66 -49.79
N SER A 10 -12.27 -14.76 -49.57
CA SER A 10 -12.09 -13.47 -50.28
C SER A 10 -13.13 -12.35 -50.18
N ALA A 11 -12.71 -11.26 -49.52
CA ALA A 11 -12.68 -9.90 -50.11
C ALA A 11 -11.60 -9.09 -49.37
N ILE A 12 -10.35 -9.08 -49.84
CA ILE A 12 -9.77 -8.05 -50.72
C ILE A 12 -9.84 -6.63 -50.13
N LYS A 13 -8.69 -6.22 -49.56
CA LYS A 13 -7.99 -4.94 -49.78
C LYS A 13 -8.52 -3.69 -49.07
N LYS A 14 -7.75 -3.21 -48.08
CA LYS A 14 -7.38 -1.79 -48.04
C LYS A 14 -5.99 -1.55 -47.46
N SER A 15 -5.13 -1.10 -48.35
CA SER A 15 -3.80 -0.53 -48.15
C SER A 15 -3.93 0.92 -47.67
N HIS A 16 -3.14 1.31 -46.67
CA HIS A 16 -2.26 2.51 -46.66
C HIS A 16 -2.05 3.07 -45.23
N GLY A 17 -0.79 3.43 -44.94
CA GLY A 17 -0.50 4.55 -44.04
C GLY A 17 0.07 4.21 -42.66
N PHE A 18 1.20 3.49 -42.61
CA PHE A 18 2.05 3.50 -41.41
C PHE A 18 2.77 4.85 -41.32
N THR A 19 2.19 5.78 -40.56
CA THR A 19 2.84 7.06 -40.21
C THR A 19 3.52 6.88 -38.86
N ARG A 20 4.85 6.82 -38.87
CA ARG A 20 5.67 6.95 -37.66
C ARG A 20 5.46 8.35 -37.10
N GLN A 21 4.80 8.45 -35.94
CA GLN A 21 4.87 9.68 -35.16
C GLN A 21 6.25 9.78 -34.51
N SER A 22 6.87 10.92 -34.79
CA SER A 22 8.19 11.37 -34.35
C SER A 22 8.27 11.43 -32.84
N THR A 23 9.28 10.76 -32.28
CA THR A 23 9.71 10.89 -30.89
C THR A 23 10.32 12.28 -30.69
N THR A 24 9.67 13.15 -29.93
CA THR A 24 10.31 14.29 -29.28
C THR A 24 10.94 13.82 -27.97
N PRO A 25 12.27 13.90 -27.78
CA PRO A 25 12.83 13.67 -26.47
C PRO A 25 12.62 14.93 -25.62
N LEU A 26 11.68 14.88 -24.68
CA LEU A 26 11.66 15.81 -23.56
C LEU A 26 12.89 15.50 -22.69
N SER A 27 13.80 16.47 -22.58
CA SER A 27 14.95 16.42 -21.68
C SER A 27 14.47 16.34 -20.23
N HIS A 28 14.30 15.12 -19.71
CA HIS A 28 14.36 14.89 -18.28
C HIS A 28 15.84 14.83 -17.92
N SER A 29 16.31 15.89 -17.27
CA SER A 29 17.58 15.88 -16.55
C SER A 29 17.56 14.70 -15.58
N LEU A 30 18.28 13.63 -15.92
CA LEU A 30 18.56 12.56 -14.98
C LEU A 30 19.54 13.12 -13.96
N VAL A 31 19.01 13.52 -12.80
CA VAL A 31 19.83 13.70 -11.60
C VAL A 31 20.16 12.30 -11.11
N THR A 32 21.33 11.80 -11.52
CA THR A 32 21.93 10.62 -10.91
C THR A 32 22.34 10.99 -9.49
N VAL A 33 21.56 10.54 -8.50
CA VAL A 33 21.97 10.55 -7.10
C VAL A 33 22.96 9.41 -6.91
N ASP A 34 24.24 9.76 -6.77
CA ASP A 34 25.32 8.83 -6.47
C ASP A 34 25.07 8.19 -5.09
N ALA A 35 25.03 6.86 -5.05
CA ALA A 35 24.90 6.09 -3.81
C ALA A 35 25.99 6.43 -2.78
N ALA A 36 27.14 6.95 -3.22
CA ALA A 36 28.21 7.41 -2.34
C ALA A 36 27.86 8.67 -1.52
N THR A 37 26.78 9.39 -1.88
CA THR A 37 26.37 10.61 -1.16
C THR A 37 25.45 10.29 0.03
N LEU A 38 24.94 9.07 0.18
CA LEU A 38 24.17 8.65 1.36
C LEU A 38 25.08 8.16 2.49
N SER A 39 26.12 8.94 2.82
CA SER A 39 26.88 8.70 4.05
C SER A 39 26.02 9.14 5.22
N VAL A 40 25.29 8.19 5.82
CA VAL A 40 24.70 8.37 7.15
C VAL A 40 25.85 8.68 8.09
N PRO A 41 25.91 9.88 8.70
CA PRO A 41 26.99 10.19 9.63
C PRO A 41 26.94 9.18 10.77
N ALA A 42 28.07 8.53 11.04
CA ALA A 42 28.21 7.74 12.24
C ALA A 42 27.84 8.64 13.45
N PRO A 43 26.98 8.17 14.36
CA PRO A 43 26.57 8.97 15.51
C PRO A 43 27.81 9.33 16.32
N SER A 44 28.14 10.62 16.37
CA SER A 44 29.31 11.17 17.07
C SER A 44 28.93 11.72 18.45
N ASP A 45 27.85 11.22 19.05
CA ASP A 45 27.38 11.67 20.36
C ASP A 45 26.88 10.48 21.20
N ASP A 46 27.42 10.40 22.42
CA ASP A 46 27.26 9.30 23.38
C ASP A 46 25.89 9.26 24.07
N SER A 47 24.92 10.04 23.60
CA SER A 47 23.50 9.85 23.92
C SER A 47 22.91 8.68 23.12
N ARG A 48 23.50 7.51 23.36
CA ARG A 48 23.05 6.18 23.01
C ARG A 48 21.61 6.01 23.49
N TRP A 49 20.68 5.91 22.55
CA TRP A 49 19.34 5.39 22.82
C TRP A 49 19.49 4.03 23.50
N SER A 50 19.20 3.97 24.80
CA SER A 50 19.25 2.74 25.60
C SER A 50 18.05 1.87 25.27
N PHE A 51 17.98 1.39 24.03
CA PHE A 51 17.26 0.16 23.73
C PHE A 51 17.98 -0.92 24.54
N GLY A 52 17.28 -1.54 25.49
CA GLY A 52 17.79 -2.66 26.26
C GLY A 52 18.12 -3.82 25.34
N ALA A 53 19.32 -3.78 24.76
CA ALA A 53 19.88 -4.82 23.91
C ALA A 53 20.32 -5.97 24.81
N HIS A 54 19.36 -6.74 25.31
CA HIS A 54 19.64 -8.01 25.94
C HIS A 54 20.01 -9.03 24.85
N GLU A 55 21.32 -9.26 24.75
CA GLU A 55 21.96 -10.55 24.46
C GLU A 55 21.76 -11.21 23.08
N GLN A 56 20.99 -10.64 22.15
CA GLN A 56 20.80 -11.24 20.81
C GLN A 56 21.59 -10.58 19.68
N ILE A 57 22.31 -9.47 19.91
CA ILE A 57 23.03 -8.75 18.84
C ILE A 57 24.44 -9.33 18.59
N SER A 58 24.91 -10.26 19.42
CA SER A 58 26.25 -10.85 19.26
C SER A 58 26.38 -11.73 18.00
N SER A 59 25.29 -12.27 17.44
CA SER A 59 25.32 -13.03 16.18
C SER A 59 25.04 -12.17 14.93
N LEU A 60 24.59 -10.92 15.10
CA LEU A 60 24.39 -9.97 14.00
C LEU A 60 25.69 -9.23 13.64
N ALA A 61 26.71 -9.29 14.51
CA ALA A 61 28.02 -8.71 14.29
C ALA A 61 28.82 -9.42 13.17
N ASP A 62 28.46 -10.66 12.82
CA ASP A 62 29.05 -11.41 11.70
C ASP A 62 28.34 -11.13 10.35
N ILE A 63 27.31 -10.29 10.34
CA ILE A 63 26.71 -9.82 9.07
C ILE A 63 27.56 -8.66 8.56
N GLU A 64 28.55 -8.98 7.73
CA GLU A 64 29.20 -7.98 6.88
C GLU A 64 28.11 -7.32 6.01
N ASP A 65 27.84 -6.05 6.30
CA ASP A 65 26.82 -5.19 5.68
C ASP A 65 25.35 -5.48 6.10
N PRO A 66 24.93 -5.04 7.32
CA PRO A 66 23.57 -5.25 7.80
C PRO A 66 22.56 -4.48 6.93
N LYS A 67 21.69 -5.24 6.26
CA LYS A 67 20.62 -4.66 5.41
C LYS A 67 19.56 -4.01 6.28
N VAL A 68 19.41 -2.70 6.16
CA VAL A 68 18.36 -1.93 6.85
C VAL A 68 17.08 -1.98 6.03
N GLY A 69 16.01 -2.54 6.63
CA GLY A 69 14.65 -2.47 6.09
C GLY A 69 13.87 -1.34 6.74
N VAL A 70 13.20 -0.51 5.94
CA VAL A 70 12.28 0.53 6.43
C VAL A 70 10.84 0.09 6.14
N LEU A 71 10.02 0.02 7.19
CA LEU A 71 8.59 -0.30 7.08
C LEU A 71 7.76 0.97 7.30
N LEU A 72 7.04 1.40 6.27
CA LEU A 72 6.08 2.50 6.37
C LEU A 72 4.71 1.92 6.74
N LEU A 73 4.23 2.29 7.92
CA LEU A 73 2.94 1.85 8.44
C LEU A 73 1.90 2.96 8.27
N ASN A 74 0.70 2.56 7.85
CA ASN A 74 -0.49 3.40 7.83
C ASN A 74 -1.70 2.55 8.17
N LEU A 75 -2.82 3.18 8.52
CA LEU A 75 -4.10 2.50 8.75
C LEU A 75 -4.77 2.04 7.44
N GLY A 76 -4.35 2.62 6.31
CA GLY A 76 -4.99 2.43 5.01
C GLY A 76 -6.25 3.28 4.87
N GLY A 77 -7.05 2.96 3.85
CA GLY A 77 -8.33 3.59 3.57
C GLY A 77 -9.17 2.71 2.64
N PRO A 78 -10.49 2.96 2.55
CA PRO A 78 -11.35 2.28 1.60
C PRO A 78 -11.00 2.70 0.17
N GLU A 79 -11.03 1.76 -0.79
CA GLU A 79 -10.80 2.07 -2.22
C GLU A 79 -12.06 2.61 -2.89
N THR A 80 -13.23 2.25 -2.37
CA THR A 80 -14.53 2.65 -2.90
C THR A 80 -15.50 3.02 -1.79
N GLY A 81 -16.59 3.69 -2.14
CA GLY A 81 -17.67 3.98 -1.22
C GLY A 81 -18.23 2.73 -0.54
N GLU A 82 -18.44 1.63 -1.26
CA GLU A 82 -18.96 0.38 -0.67
C GLU A 82 -18.05 -0.21 0.42
N ASP A 83 -16.73 -0.03 0.31
CA ASP A 83 -15.75 -0.59 1.26
C ASP A 83 -15.65 0.18 2.59
N VAL A 84 -16.23 1.39 2.66
CA VAL A 84 -16.16 2.26 3.84
C VAL A 84 -16.64 1.55 5.12
N GLU A 85 -17.71 0.76 5.04
CA GLU A 85 -18.21 0.04 6.22
C GLU A 85 -17.20 -1.02 6.70
N GLY A 86 -16.61 -1.78 5.78
CA GLY A 86 -15.62 -2.81 6.09
C GLY A 86 -14.34 -2.22 6.69
N PHE A 87 -13.87 -1.10 6.13
CA PHE A 87 -12.76 -0.33 6.70
C PHE A 87 -13.05 0.14 8.13
N LEU A 88 -14.22 0.74 8.37
CA LEU A 88 -14.63 1.19 9.70
C LEU A 88 -14.79 0.03 10.69
N TYR A 89 -15.25 -1.13 10.24
CA TYR A 89 -15.31 -2.32 11.08
C TYR A 89 -13.92 -2.71 11.57
N ASN A 90 -12.94 -2.81 10.68
CA ASN A 90 -11.56 -3.14 11.04
C ASN A 90 -10.97 -2.10 12.00
N LEU A 91 -11.26 -0.81 11.78
CA LEU A 91 -10.81 0.27 12.63
C LEU A 91 -11.37 0.17 14.07
N PHE A 92 -12.65 -0.17 14.24
CA PHE A 92 -13.28 -0.23 15.57
C PHE A 92 -13.18 -1.61 16.23
N ALA A 93 -12.89 -2.66 15.48
CA ALA A 93 -12.59 -3.98 16.02
C ALA A 93 -11.25 -3.99 16.76
N ASP A 94 -10.37 -3.04 16.48
CA ASP A 94 -9.09 -2.88 17.16
C ASP A 94 -9.27 -2.47 18.65
N PRO A 95 -8.82 -3.30 19.61
CA PRO A 95 -8.88 -2.98 21.03
C PRO A 95 -8.00 -1.79 21.44
N ASP A 96 -7.00 -1.43 20.65
CA ASP A 96 -6.17 -0.24 20.90
C ASP A 96 -6.87 1.06 20.46
N ILE A 97 -7.83 1.00 19.53
CA ILE A 97 -8.66 2.14 19.12
C ILE A 97 -9.82 2.37 20.08
N ILE A 98 -10.57 1.32 20.44
CA ILE A 98 -11.62 1.38 21.47
C ILE A 98 -11.30 0.37 22.55
N ARG A 99 -10.77 0.84 23.67
CA ARG A 99 -10.47 0.03 24.85
C ARG A 99 -11.75 -0.21 25.66
N LEU A 100 -12.31 -1.42 25.57
CA LEU A 100 -13.37 -1.87 26.46
C LEU A 100 -12.79 -2.45 27.75
N PRO A 101 -13.53 -2.40 28.89
CA PRO A 101 -13.18 -3.14 30.09
C PRO A 101 -13.02 -4.64 29.75
N PRO A 102 -12.10 -5.40 30.41
CA PRO A 102 -11.88 -6.81 30.11
C PRO A 102 -13.14 -7.68 30.17
N ILE A 103 -14.09 -7.31 31.04
CA ILE A 103 -15.38 -7.97 31.22
C ILE A 103 -16.28 -7.82 29.98
N LEU A 104 -16.08 -6.75 29.20
CA LEU A 104 -16.86 -6.39 28.01
C LEU A 104 -16.10 -6.61 26.69
N ALA A 105 -14.81 -7.00 26.74
CA ALA A 105 -14.00 -7.32 25.58
C ALA A 105 -14.65 -8.29 24.56
N PRO A 106 -15.38 -9.36 24.95
CA PRO A 106 -16.04 -10.22 23.96
C PRO A 106 -17.14 -9.51 23.15
N LEU A 107 -17.62 -8.34 23.60
CA LEU A 107 -18.60 -7.53 22.88
C LEU A 107 -17.95 -6.59 21.85
N GLN A 108 -16.62 -6.52 21.76
CA GLN A 108 -15.89 -5.61 20.86
C GLN A 108 -16.39 -5.73 19.42
N SER A 109 -16.52 -6.94 18.88
CA SER A 109 -16.96 -7.16 17.49
C SER A 109 -18.40 -6.67 17.25
N LEU A 110 -19.27 -6.79 18.26
CA LEU A 110 -20.63 -6.27 18.19
C LEU A 110 -20.63 -4.73 18.19
N VAL A 111 -19.85 -4.12 19.09
CA VAL A 111 -19.65 -2.67 19.15
C VAL A 111 -19.10 -2.15 17.82
N ALA A 112 -18.06 -2.79 17.28
CA ALA A 112 -17.47 -2.46 16.00
C ALA A 112 -18.52 -2.50 14.87
N THR A 113 -19.31 -3.58 14.79
CA THR A 113 -20.38 -3.73 13.79
C THR A 113 -21.45 -2.64 13.91
N ILE A 114 -21.84 -2.27 15.13
CA ILE A 114 -22.87 -1.25 15.35
C ILE A 114 -22.35 0.14 14.97
N ILE A 115 -21.12 0.46 15.37
CA ILE A 115 -20.51 1.76 15.11
C ILE A 115 -20.19 1.91 13.62
N SER A 116 -19.65 0.88 12.97
CA SER A 116 -19.33 0.90 11.54
C SER A 116 -20.59 1.15 10.72
N LYS A 117 -21.66 0.37 10.93
CA LYS A 117 -22.95 0.54 10.23
C LYS A 117 -23.56 1.92 10.42
N ARG A 118 -23.49 2.47 11.63
CA ARG A 118 -24.02 3.81 11.92
C ARG A 118 -23.20 4.92 11.30
N ARG A 119 -21.88 4.77 11.20
CA ARG A 119 -20.97 5.81 10.68
C ARG A 119 -20.72 5.71 9.18
N ALA A 120 -20.94 4.55 8.58
CA ALA A 120 -20.67 4.31 7.16
C ALA A 120 -21.37 5.32 6.23
N PRO A 121 -22.66 5.68 6.38
CA PRO A 121 -23.32 6.61 5.46
C PRO A 121 -22.64 7.99 5.44
N LYS A 122 -22.43 8.58 6.63
CA LYS A 122 -21.77 9.88 6.76
C LYS A 122 -20.31 9.86 6.29
N SER A 123 -19.60 8.77 6.56
CA SER A 123 -18.19 8.65 6.18
C SER A 123 -18.05 8.49 4.66
N ARG A 124 -18.97 7.76 4.02
CA ARG A 124 -19.04 7.60 2.58
C ARG A 124 -19.26 8.93 1.88
N GLU A 125 -20.22 9.74 2.33
CA GLU A 125 -20.43 11.09 1.79
C GLU A 125 -19.15 11.96 1.87
N ALA A 126 -18.34 11.79 2.92
CA ALA A 126 -17.07 12.49 3.05
C ALA A 126 -16.03 11.99 2.03
N TYR A 127 -15.93 10.68 1.79
CA TYR A 127 -15.05 10.11 0.75
C TYR A 127 -15.50 10.54 -0.67
N ASP A 128 -16.80 10.49 -0.94
CA ASP A 128 -17.38 10.93 -2.20
C ASP A 128 -17.06 12.42 -2.46
N SER A 129 -17.02 13.26 -1.42
CA SER A 129 -16.69 14.68 -1.55
C SER A 129 -15.23 14.96 -1.94
N ILE A 130 -14.32 14.02 -1.70
CA ILE A 130 -12.88 14.16 -2.03
C ILE A 130 -12.47 13.38 -3.28
N GLY A 131 -13.40 12.69 -3.94
CA GLY A 131 -13.14 12.01 -5.21
C GLY A 131 -13.71 10.60 -5.33
N GLY A 132 -14.29 10.05 -4.25
CA GLY A 132 -14.74 8.65 -4.20
C GLY A 132 -13.56 7.73 -3.94
#